data_AF-A0A917M056-F1
#
_entry.id   AF-A0A917M056-F1
#
_cell.length_a   1.000
_cell.length_b   1.000
_cell.length_c   1.000
_cell.angle_alpha   90.00
_cell.angle_beta   90.00
_cell.angle_gamma   90.00
#
_symmetry.space_group_name_H-M   'P 1'
#
loop_
_entity.id
_entity.type
_entity.pdbx_description
1 polymer ?
#
loop_
_entity_poly.entity_id
_entity_poly.type
_entity_poly.pdbx_seq_one_letter_code
_entity_poly.pdbx_strand_id
1 'polypeptide(L)'
;MFRLQQILALKYLDYSLDEIEQYLEQDGSDFKASLEKQYELLLQKQQHIQHVVATMERVSTIVQDNHTLDPELIMTMIHSIQHEGEVKKWFSEVLPDAFVQSMFERGVSMEPEIMIAFNDLFLISKQGLLPNDPLVQECARSLKQLIDQLLGQPLEELGMSEMGKKLIGVELPSHIQPELINYLFEALRHLILKEGEER
;
A
#
# COMPACT_ATOMS: atom_id res chain seq x y z
N MET A 1 9.32 -12.90 -40.98
CA MET A 1 8.60 -11.65 -40.57
C MET A 1 7.83 -11.84 -39.28
N PHE A 2 7.01 -12.87 -39.13
CA PHE A 2 6.09 -13.04 -37.99
C PHE A 2 6.76 -13.11 -36.61
N ARG A 3 7.83 -13.91 -36.46
CA ARG A 3 8.62 -13.98 -35.21
C ARG A 3 9.19 -12.63 -34.77
N LEU A 4 9.63 -11.81 -35.72
CA LEU A 4 10.19 -10.50 -35.41
C LEU A 4 9.11 -9.55 -34.86
N GLN A 5 7.89 -9.60 -35.40
CA GLN A 5 6.77 -8.81 -34.87
C GLN A 5 6.37 -9.26 -33.46
N GLN A 6 6.43 -10.56 -33.15
CA GLN A 6 6.21 -11.07 -31.79
C GLN A 6 7.30 -10.59 -30.82
N ILE A 7 8.58 -10.69 -31.22
CA ILE A 7 9.69 -10.18 -30.41
C ILE A 7 9.53 -8.68 -30.15
N LEU A 8 9.21 -7.90 -31.19
CA LEU A 8 9.01 -6.45 -31.05
C LEU A 8 7.82 -6.13 -30.12
N ALA A 9 6.70 -6.83 -30.26
CA ALA A 9 5.54 -6.66 -29.38
C ALA A 9 5.93 -6.96 -27.92
N LEU A 10 6.55 -8.11 -27.64
CA LEU A 10 6.98 -8.48 -26.29
C LEU A 10 8.05 -7.52 -25.74
N LYS A 11 8.91 -6.99 -26.60
CA LYS A 11 9.93 -6.01 -26.19
C LYS A 11 9.33 -4.64 -25.88
N TYR A 12 8.25 -4.24 -26.57
CA TYR A 12 7.43 -3.09 -26.19
C TYR A 12 6.72 -3.29 -24.84
N LEU A 13 6.55 -4.53 -24.39
CA LEU A 13 5.99 -4.87 -23.08
C LEU A 13 7.03 -4.90 -21.95
N ASP A 14 8.29 -4.54 -22.24
CA ASP A 14 9.48 -4.59 -21.35
C ASP A 14 9.99 -5.99 -20.98
N TYR A 15 9.51 -7.06 -21.62
CA TYR A 15 10.07 -8.40 -21.40
C TYR A 15 11.56 -8.43 -21.77
N SER A 16 12.39 -9.02 -20.92
CA SER A 16 13.80 -9.29 -21.22
C SER A 16 13.92 -10.24 -22.42
N LEU A 17 15.08 -10.24 -23.09
CA LEU A 17 15.29 -11.12 -24.23
C LEU A 17 15.25 -12.61 -23.81
N ASP A 18 15.63 -12.91 -22.57
CA ASP A 18 15.59 -14.27 -22.00
C ASP A 18 14.15 -14.75 -21.78
N GLU A 19 13.26 -13.88 -21.28
CA GLU A 19 11.83 -14.20 -21.13
C GLU A 19 11.13 -14.34 -22.49
N ILE A 20 11.55 -13.53 -23.48
CA ILE A 20 11.05 -13.61 -24.86
C ILE A 20 11.46 -14.95 -25.49
N GLU A 21 12.70 -15.40 -25.27
CA GLU A 21 13.19 -16.68 -25.76
C GLU A 21 12.36 -17.84 -25.16
N GLN A 22 12.17 -17.86 -23.84
CA GLN A 22 11.33 -18.87 -23.18
C GLN A 22 9.89 -18.88 -23.71
N TYR A 23 9.30 -17.70 -23.96
CA TYR A 23 7.96 -17.58 -24.53
C TYR A 23 7.88 -18.17 -25.95
N LEU A 24 8.89 -17.89 -26.78
CA LEU A 24 8.92 -18.34 -28.17
C LEU A 24 9.28 -19.83 -28.33
N GLU A 25 9.91 -20.44 -27.33
CA GLU A 25 10.21 -21.87 -27.28
C GLU A 25 9.04 -22.72 -26.78
N GLN A 26 8.17 -22.18 -25.92
CA GLN A 26 6.98 -22.88 -25.40
C GLN A 26 5.79 -22.89 -26.38
N ASP A 27 5.72 -21.94 -27.31
CA ASP A 27 4.58 -21.70 -28.21
C ASP A 27 4.53 -22.62 -29.46
N GLY A 28 4.73 -23.92 -29.24
CA GLY A 28 4.53 -24.94 -30.27
C GLY A 28 3.06 -25.24 -30.59
N SER A 29 2.05 -24.71 -29.88
CA SER A 29 0.68 -25.26 -29.99
C SER A 29 -0.55 -24.32 -29.96
N ASP A 30 -0.54 -23.06 -29.53
CA ASP A 30 -1.77 -22.23 -29.67
C ASP A 30 -1.51 -20.72 -29.71
N PHE A 31 -1.34 -20.20 -30.93
CA PHE A 31 -1.13 -18.79 -31.22
C PHE A 31 -2.25 -17.89 -30.67
N LYS A 32 -3.49 -18.39 -30.66
CA LYS A 32 -4.65 -17.61 -30.18
C LYS A 32 -4.56 -17.43 -28.66
N ALA A 33 -4.22 -18.49 -27.93
CA ALA A 33 -4.01 -18.44 -26.49
C ALA A 33 -2.84 -17.52 -26.11
N SER A 34 -1.76 -17.53 -26.89
CA SER A 34 -0.61 -16.63 -26.67
C SER A 34 -0.98 -15.15 -26.87
N LEU A 35 -1.78 -14.82 -27.90
CA LEU A 35 -2.30 -13.46 -28.13
C LEU A 35 -3.27 -13.00 -27.03
N GLU A 36 -4.19 -13.87 -26.59
CA GLU A 36 -5.13 -13.57 -25.51
C GLU A 36 -4.38 -13.26 -24.21
N LYS A 37 -3.35 -14.07 -23.88
CA LYS A 37 -2.49 -13.83 -22.72
C LYS A 37 -1.69 -12.52 -22.84
N GLN A 38 -1.14 -12.22 -24.01
CA GLN A 38 -0.43 -10.94 -24.25
C GLN A 38 -1.38 -9.73 -24.11
N TYR A 39 -2.62 -9.85 -24.58
CA TYR A 39 -3.63 -8.81 -24.44
C TYR A 39 -4.04 -8.59 -22.98
N GLU A 40 -4.20 -9.64 -22.19
CA GLU A 40 -4.48 -9.54 -20.75
C GLU A 40 -3.34 -8.85 -19.98
N LEU A 41 -2.08 -9.23 -20.28
CA LEU A 41 -0.90 -8.59 -19.68
C LEU A 41 -0.82 -7.10 -20.01
N LEU A 42 -1.19 -6.71 -21.24
CA LEU A 42 -1.29 -5.32 -21.67
C LEU A 42 -2.35 -4.54 -20.89
N LEU A 43 -3.53 -5.13 -20.68
CA LEU A 43 -4.59 -4.52 -19.89
C LEU A 43 -4.17 -4.33 -18.43
N GLN A 44 -3.49 -5.31 -17.84
CA GLN A 44 -2.95 -5.20 -16.49
C GLN A 44 -1.90 -4.08 -16.39
N LYS A 45 -0.98 -3.97 -17.35
CA LYS A 45 0.02 -2.88 -17.39
C LYS A 45 -0.64 -1.51 -17.58
N GLN A 46 -1.68 -1.42 -18.42
CA GLN A 46 -2.45 -0.19 -18.59
C GLN A 46 -3.14 0.23 -17.28
N GLN A 47 -3.79 -0.70 -16.59
CA GLN A 47 -4.41 -0.43 -15.28
C GLN A 47 -3.39 -0.02 -14.24
N HIS A 48 -2.22 -0.66 -14.21
CA HIS A 48 -1.13 -0.28 -13.31
C HIS A 48 -0.64 1.16 -13.60
N ILE A 49 -0.38 1.50 -14.87
CA ILE A 49 0.03 2.86 -15.26
C ILE A 49 -1.03 3.90 -14.86
N GLN A 50 -2.31 3.60 -15.08
CA GLN A 50 -3.40 4.49 -14.68
C GLN A 50 -3.44 4.72 -13.17
N HIS A 51 -3.24 3.68 -12.35
CA HIS A 51 -3.14 3.83 -10.90
C HIS A 51 -1.95 4.69 -10.47
N VAL A 52 -0.79 4.50 -11.09
CA VAL A 52 0.40 5.31 -10.81
C VAL A 52 0.18 6.77 -11.19
N VAL A 53 -0.44 7.05 -12.34
CA VAL A 53 -0.76 8.43 -12.75
C VAL A 53 -1.73 9.09 -11.77
N ALA A 54 -2.84 8.43 -11.42
CA ALA A 54 -3.81 8.96 -10.48
C ALA A 54 -3.19 9.24 -9.10
N THR A 55 -2.22 8.41 -8.70
CA THR A 55 -1.44 8.59 -7.48
C THR A 55 -0.55 9.82 -7.54
N MET A 56 0.19 9.99 -8.63
CA MET A 56 1.05 11.16 -8.83
C MET A 56 0.23 12.45 -8.86
N GLU A 57 -0.97 12.42 -9.46
CA GLU A 57 -1.91 13.55 -9.43
C GLU A 57 -2.33 13.89 -8.00
N ARG A 58 -2.75 12.90 -7.20
CA ARG A 58 -3.14 13.10 -5.79
C ARG A 58 -1.99 13.64 -4.94
N VAL A 59 -0.81 13.03 -5.02
CA VAL A 59 0.39 13.50 -4.32
C VAL A 59 0.70 14.94 -4.73
N SER A 60 0.64 15.27 -6.02
CA SER A 60 0.88 16.62 -6.52
C SER A 60 -0.13 17.64 -5.96
N THR A 61 -1.42 17.29 -5.87
CA THR A 61 -2.43 18.16 -5.25
C THR A 61 -2.11 18.41 -3.78
N ILE A 62 -1.74 17.37 -3.03
CA ILE A 62 -1.48 17.52 -1.59
C ILE A 62 -0.20 18.33 -1.32
N VAL A 63 0.84 18.16 -2.15
CA VAL A 63 2.07 18.97 -2.08
C VAL A 63 1.80 20.45 -2.41
N GLN A 64 0.85 20.74 -3.31
CA GLN A 64 0.50 22.13 -3.66
C GLN A 64 -0.28 22.83 -2.56
N ASP A 65 -1.19 22.11 -1.89
CA ASP A 65 -2.08 22.69 -0.87
C ASP A 65 -1.44 22.73 0.53
N ASN A 66 -0.52 21.80 0.84
CA ASN A 66 0.17 21.73 2.12
C ASN A 66 1.69 21.73 1.94
N HIS A 67 2.33 22.76 2.47
CA HIS A 67 3.78 22.82 2.53
C HIS A 67 4.31 21.70 3.45
N THR A 68 5.23 20.89 2.93
CA THR A 68 6.12 19.94 3.65
C THR A 68 5.61 18.51 3.91
N LEU A 69 5.22 17.80 2.86
CA LEU A 69 5.38 16.34 2.87
C LEU A 69 6.86 15.97 2.75
N ASP A 70 7.31 15.03 3.57
CA ASP A 70 8.67 14.50 3.47
C ASP A 70 8.83 13.68 2.17
N PRO A 71 9.88 13.93 1.37
CA PRO A 71 10.12 13.19 0.13
C PRO A 71 10.23 11.67 0.29
N GLU A 72 10.74 11.18 1.42
CA GLU A 72 10.83 9.73 1.68
C GLU A 72 9.46 9.10 1.91
N LEU A 73 8.54 9.85 2.53
CA LEU A 73 7.15 9.42 2.70
C LEU A 73 6.44 9.34 1.35
N ILE A 74 6.65 10.35 0.49
CA ILE A 74 6.10 10.37 -0.87
C ILE A 74 6.55 9.12 -1.65
N MET A 75 7.85 8.79 -1.60
CA MET A 75 8.34 7.60 -2.29
C MET A 75 7.78 6.31 -1.68
N THR A 76 7.65 6.23 -0.36
CA THR A 76 7.04 5.08 0.32
C THR A 76 5.59 4.87 -0.12
N MET A 77 4.81 5.95 -0.27
CA MET A 77 3.42 5.87 -0.74
C MET A 77 3.32 5.46 -2.20
N ILE A 78 4.16 6.03 -3.07
CA ILE A 78 4.24 5.61 -4.49
C ILE A 78 4.57 4.11 -4.57
N HIS A 79 5.53 3.63 -3.77
CA HIS A 79 5.90 2.21 -3.72
C HIS A 79 4.75 1.34 -3.22
N SER A 80 4.04 1.74 -2.15
CA SER A 80 2.88 1.01 -1.62
C SER A 80 1.76 0.89 -2.65
N ILE A 81 1.55 1.91 -3.48
CA ILE A 81 0.51 1.92 -4.52
C ILE A 81 0.93 1.07 -5.72
N GLN A 82 2.20 1.16 -6.14
CA GLN A 82 2.72 0.29 -7.19
C GLN A 82 2.54 -1.20 -6.85
N HIS A 83 2.61 -1.54 -5.57
CA HIS A 83 2.48 -2.90 -5.06
C HIS A 83 1.15 -3.12 -4.33
N GLU A 84 0.11 -2.31 -4.61
CA GLU A 84 -1.18 -2.33 -3.88
C GLU A 84 -1.78 -3.74 -3.81
N GLY A 85 -1.64 -4.55 -4.87
CA GLY A 85 -2.11 -5.94 -4.88
C GLY A 85 -1.40 -6.82 -3.85
N GLU A 86 -0.10 -6.65 -3.65
CA GLU A 86 0.68 -7.36 -2.63
C GLU A 86 0.34 -6.85 -1.23
N VAL A 87 0.22 -5.53 -1.07
CA VAL A 87 -0.19 -4.89 0.19
C VAL A 87 -1.59 -5.36 0.59
N LYS A 88 -2.53 -5.40 -0.35
CA LYS A 88 -3.90 -5.90 -0.14
C LYS A 88 -3.91 -7.37 0.23
N LYS A 89 -3.14 -8.19 -0.47
CA LYS A 89 -3.03 -9.62 -0.15
C LYS A 89 -2.48 -9.83 1.26
N TRP A 90 -1.45 -9.07 1.63
CA TRP A 90 -0.90 -9.10 3.00
C TRP A 90 -1.97 -8.70 4.03
N PHE A 91 -2.70 -7.62 3.80
CA PHE A 91 -3.80 -7.24 4.70
C PHE A 91 -4.89 -8.31 4.76
N SER A 92 -5.22 -9.00 3.67
CA SER A 92 -6.17 -10.13 3.66
C SER A 92 -5.69 -11.34 4.45
N GLU A 93 -4.38 -11.52 4.62
CA GLU A 93 -3.83 -12.62 5.42
C GLU A 93 -3.93 -12.35 6.93
N VAL A 94 -4.07 -11.08 7.32
CA VAL A 94 -3.99 -10.67 8.74
C VAL A 94 -5.29 -10.02 9.26
N LEU A 95 -6.07 -9.38 8.39
CA LEU A 95 -7.30 -8.67 8.72
C LEU A 95 -8.53 -9.34 8.11
N PRO A 96 -9.73 -9.18 8.71
CA PRO A 96 -10.96 -9.68 8.12
C PRO A 96 -11.21 -9.11 6.72
N ASP A 97 -11.72 -9.93 5.80
CA ASP A 97 -12.02 -9.51 4.43
C ASP A 97 -12.87 -8.25 4.36
N ALA A 98 -13.86 -8.09 5.25
CA ALA A 98 -14.69 -6.90 5.31
C ALA A 98 -13.88 -5.62 5.61
N PHE A 99 -12.86 -5.73 6.46
CA PHE A 99 -11.99 -4.62 6.81
C PHE A 99 -11.05 -4.27 5.65
N VAL A 100 -10.43 -5.27 5.04
CA VAL A 100 -9.57 -5.09 3.86
C VAL A 100 -10.38 -4.51 2.70
N GLN A 101 -11.56 -5.06 2.44
CA GLN A 101 -12.44 -4.56 1.41
C GLN A 101 -12.81 -3.10 1.66
N SER A 102 -13.19 -2.73 2.89
CA SER A 102 -13.45 -1.32 3.23
C SER A 102 -12.21 -0.43 3.08
N MET A 103 -11.01 -0.94 3.38
CA MET A 103 -9.77 -0.19 3.30
C MET A 103 -9.38 0.17 1.87
N PHE A 104 -9.52 -0.80 0.95
CA PHE A 104 -9.14 -0.64 -0.45
C PHE A 104 -10.28 -0.09 -1.33
N GLU A 105 -11.55 -0.33 -1.00
CA GLU A 105 -12.68 0.26 -1.74
C GLU A 105 -12.91 1.73 -1.40
N ARG A 106 -12.62 2.14 -0.15
CA ARG A 106 -12.76 3.53 0.30
C ARG A 106 -11.48 4.35 0.17
N GLY A 107 -10.40 3.75 -0.33
CA GLY A 107 -9.15 4.46 -0.61
C GLY A 107 -8.45 4.98 0.66
N VAL A 108 -8.35 4.17 1.72
CA VAL A 108 -7.68 4.55 2.98
C VAL A 108 -6.27 5.11 2.80
N SER A 109 -5.56 4.69 1.76
CA SER A 109 -4.24 5.21 1.43
C SER A 109 -4.23 6.61 0.78
N MET A 110 -5.38 7.26 0.56
CA MET A 110 -5.49 8.38 -0.40
C MET A 110 -6.31 9.58 0.04
N GLU A 111 -6.92 9.56 1.22
CA GLU A 111 -7.49 10.79 1.78
C GLU A 111 -6.35 11.72 2.23
N PRO A 112 -6.31 12.98 1.78
CA PRO A 112 -5.26 13.94 2.14
C PRO A 112 -4.99 14.02 3.64
N GLU A 113 -6.05 13.97 4.45
CA GLU A 113 -6.00 14.05 5.91
C GLU A 113 -5.23 12.88 6.52
N ILE A 114 -5.45 11.66 6.01
CA ILE A 114 -4.70 10.48 6.44
C ILE A 114 -3.24 10.63 6.05
N MET A 115 -2.98 11.12 4.84
CA MET A 115 -1.64 11.31 4.33
C MET A 115 -0.84 12.33 5.16
N ILE A 116 -1.48 13.42 5.57
CA ILE A 116 -0.90 14.44 6.45
C ILE A 116 -0.64 13.85 7.84
N ALA A 117 -1.60 13.13 8.42
CA ALA A 117 -1.40 12.50 9.72
C ALA A 117 -0.27 11.47 9.73
N PHE A 118 -0.10 10.70 8.64
CA PHE A 118 1.06 9.84 8.43
C PHE A 118 2.37 10.63 8.35
N ASN A 119 2.37 11.78 7.67
CA ASN A 119 3.55 12.65 7.57
C ASN A 119 3.97 13.22 8.92
N ASP A 120 3.02 13.66 9.75
CA ASP A 120 3.30 14.17 11.08
C ASP A 120 3.95 13.09 11.96
N LEU A 121 3.38 11.87 11.96
CA LEU A 121 3.96 10.74 12.67
C LEU A 121 5.34 10.36 12.13
N PHE A 122 5.54 10.42 10.81
CA PHE A 122 6.84 10.15 10.20
C PHE A 122 7.90 11.16 10.64
N LEU A 123 7.58 12.47 10.59
CA LEU A 123 8.48 13.53 11.03
C LEU A 123 8.81 13.43 12.52
N ILE A 124 7.85 13.04 13.36
CA ILE A 124 8.06 12.80 14.79
C ILE A 124 8.95 11.58 15.02
N SER A 125 8.76 10.50 14.25
CA SER A 125 9.61 9.30 14.34
C SER A 125 11.07 9.62 14.02
N LYS A 126 11.33 10.49 13.04
CA LYS A 126 12.68 10.97 12.69
C LYS A 126 13.35 11.79 13.79
N GLN A 127 12.57 12.37 14.71
CA GLN A 127 13.09 13.09 15.87
C GLN A 127 13.51 12.14 17.01
N GLY A 128 13.28 10.82 16.86
CA GLY A 128 13.65 9.82 17.86
C GLY A 128 12.71 9.75 19.07
N LEU A 129 11.53 10.38 18.98
CA LEU A 129 10.50 10.26 20.02
C LEU A 129 9.95 8.84 20.05
N LEU A 130 9.75 8.30 21.25
CA LEU A 130 9.27 6.93 21.42
C LEU A 130 7.77 6.83 21.08
N PRO A 131 7.26 5.68 20.61
CA PRO A 131 5.85 5.49 20.28
C PRO A 131 4.86 5.83 21.42
N ASN A 132 5.29 5.75 22.67
CA ASN A 132 4.51 6.08 23.87
C ASN A 132 4.54 7.56 24.28
N ASP A 133 5.35 8.38 23.62
CA ASP A 133 5.48 9.78 23.95
C ASP A 133 4.11 10.49 23.84
N PRO A 134 3.74 11.39 24.77
CA PRO A 134 2.46 12.09 24.73
C PRO A 134 2.15 12.77 23.38
N LEU A 135 3.15 13.35 22.72
CA LEU A 135 2.98 13.99 21.42
C LEU A 135 2.67 12.96 20.32
N VAL A 136 3.37 11.82 20.35
CA VAL A 136 3.14 10.71 19.41
C VAL A 136 1.75 10.13 19.60
N GLN A 137 1.31 9.99 20.85
CA GLN A 137 -0.02 9.47 21.19
C GLN A 137 -1.15 10.42 20.79
N GLU A 138 -0.91 11.73 20.79
CA GLU A 138 -1.86 12.72 20.26
C GLU A 138 -2.01 12.58 18.74
N CYS A 139 -0.89 12.53 17.99
CA CYS A 139 -0.91 12.30 16.55
C CYS A 139 -1.52 10.95 16.17
N ALA A 140 -1.18 9.88 16.91
CA ALA A 140 -1.74 8.55 16.69
C ALA A 140 -3.26 8.53 16.93
N ARG A 141 -3.77 9.30 17.89
CA ARG A 141 -5.21 9.44 18.13
C ARG A 141 -5.92 10.15 16.97
N SER A 142 -5.34 11.23 16.46
CA SER A 142 -5.87 11.92 15.27
C SER A 142 -5.92 10.99 14.06
N LEU A 143 -4.85 10.25 13.81
CA LEU A 143 -4.82 9.26 12.73
C LEU A 143 -5.87 8.17 12.91
N LYS A 144 -5.99 7.61 14.12
CA LYS A 144 -7.01 6.60 14.44
C LYS A 144 -8.42 7.11 14.15
N GLN A 145 -8.75 8.34 14.55
CA GLN A 145 -10.08 8.91 14.30
C GLN A 145 -10.41 9.03 12.82
N LEU A 146 -9.43 9.43 11.99
CA LEU A 146 -9.60 9.47 10.53
C LEU A 146 -9.83 8.07 9.96
N ILE A 147 -9.07 7.08 10.43
CA ILE A 147 -9.22 5.68 10.02
C ILE A 147 -10.61 5.15 10.43
N ASP A 148 -11.06 5.39 11.65
CA ASP A 148 -12.38 4.97 12.13
C ASP A 148 -13.53 5.56 11.30
N GLN A 149 -13.43 6.86 10.99
CA GLN A 149 -14.41 7.55 10.15
C GLN A 149 -14.48 6.95 8.75
N LEU A 150 -13.32 6.66 8.18
CA LEU A 150 -13.24 6.14 6.82
C LEU A 150 -13.75 4.70 6.73
N LEU A 151 -13.37 3.86 7.67
CA LEU A 151 -13.80 2.45 7.74
C LEU A 151 -15.25 2.30 8.22
N GLY A 152 -15.78 3.31 8.91
CA GLY A 152 -17.12 3.28 9.51
C GLY A 152 -17.24 2.35 10.71
N GLN A 153 -16.12 1.93 11.31
CA GLN A 153 -16.06 1.06 12.48
C GLN A 153 -14.82 1.37 13.33
N PRO A 154 -14.85 1.17 14.66
CA PRO A 154 -13.73 1.50 15.54
C PRO A 154 -12.55 0.52 15.43
N LEU A 155 -11.33 1.05 15.34
CA LEU A 155 -10.10 0.27 15.26
C LEU A 155 -9.78 -0.51 16.55
N GLU A 156 -10.32 -0.09 17.70
CA GLU A 156 -10.15 -0.78 18.99
C GLU A 156 -10.75 -2.18 18.98
N GLU A 157 -11.91 -2.37 18.32
CA GLU A 157 -12.56 -3.67 18.23
C GLU A 157 -11.66 -4.67 17.49
N LEU A 158 -10.96 -4.19 16.47
CA LEU A 158 -9.96 -4.97 15.75
C LEU A 158 -8.72 -5.23 16.61
N GLY A 159 -8.18 -4.19 17.27
CA GLY A 159 -6.95 -4.29 18.09
C GLY A 159 -7.07 -5.20 19.31
N MET A 160 -8.27 -5.27 19.92
CA MET A 160 -8.53 -6.12 21.09
C MET A 160 -8.87 -7.58 20.75
N SER A 161 -9.13 -7.87 19.47
CA SER A 161 -9.39 -9.23 19.00
C SER A 161 -8.12 -10.09 18.98
N GLU A 162 -8.28 -11.41 18.92
CA GLU A 162 -7.15 -12.34 18.69
C GLU A 162 -6.42 -12.05 17.37
N MET A 163 -7.07 -11.37 16.41
CA MET A 163 -6.48 -10.96 15.14
C MET A 163 -5.63 -9.69 15.32
N GLY A 164 -6.10 -8.74 16.14
CA GLY A 164 -5.32 -7.56 16.55
C GLY A 164 -3.99 -7.94 17.21
N LYS A 165 -4.00 -8.99 18.02
CA LYS A 165 -2.79 -9.56 18.64
C LYS A 165 -1.87 -10.27 17.64
N LYS A 166 -2.40 -10.82 16.55
CA LYS A 166 -1.59 -11.48 15.49
C LYS A 166 -0.88 -10.50 14.56
N LEU A 167 -1.33 -9.25 14.48
CA LEU A 167 -0.59 -8.18 13.79
C LEU A 167 0.77 -7.87 14.45
N ILE A 168 0.99 -8.33 15.69
CA ILE A 168 2.23 -8.14 16.42
C ILE A 168 3.35 -9.00 15.82
N GLY A 169 4.36 -8.35 15.23
CA GLY A 169 5.55 -9.03 14.70
C GLY A 169 5.35 -9.69 13.33
N VAL A 170 4.29 -9.33 12.60
CA VAL A 170 4.15 -9.74 11.20
C VAL A 170 5.21 -9.03 10.37
N GLU A 171 6.03 -9.80 9.67
CA GLU A 171 6.99 -9.25 8.71
C GLU A 171 6.22 -8.59 7.56
N LEU A 172 6.48 -7.30 7.38
CA LEU A 172 5.94 -6.53 6.27
C LEU A 172 6.61 -6.99 4.97
N PRO A 173 5.93 -6.86 3.81
CA PRO A 173 6.57 -6.96 2.52
C PRO A 173 7.81 -6.07 2.46
N SER A 174 8.92 -6.58 1.95
CA SER A 174 10.24 -5.91 1.98
C SER A 174 10.31 -4.56 1.25
N HIS A 175 9.28 -4.22 0.45
CA HIS A 175 9.16 -2.96 -0.26
C HIS A 175 8.49 -1.85 0.57
N ILE A 176 7.96 -2.17 1.74
CA ILE A 176 7.40 -1.21 2.71
C ILE A 176 8.47 -0.92 3.75
N GLN A 177 8.79 0.36 4.01
CA GLN A 177 9.76 0.75 5.05
C GLN A 177 9.34 0.16 6.41
N PRO A 178 9.99 -0.92 6.89
CA PRO A 178 9.46 -1.69 8.01
C PRO A 178 9.47 -0.88 9.31
N GLU A 179 10.46 0.02 9.47
CA GLU A 179 10.64 0.80 10.68
C GLU A 179 9.50 1.80 10.91
N LEU A 180 9.05 2.49 9.86
CA LEU A 180 7.98 3.48 9.97
C LEU A 180 6.63 2.82 10.30
N ILE A 181 6.30 1.74 9.60
CA ILE A 181 5.02 1.06 9.81
C ILE A 181 5.01 0.36 11.18
N ASN A 182 6.13 -0.22 11.61
CA ASN A 182 6.25 -0.76 12.97
C ASN A 182 6.06 0.35 14.02
N TYR A 183 6.68 1.51 13.83
CA TYR A 183 6.52 2.66 14.73
C TYR A 183 5.05 3.09 14.85
N LEU A 184 4.35 3.16 13.71
CA LEU A 184 2.94 3.52 13.65
C LEU A 184 2.04 2.49 14.32
N PHE A 185 2.27 1.19 14.08
CA PHE A 185 1.55 0.12 14.75
C PHE A 185 1.79 0.13 16.27
N GLU A 186 3.02 0.38 16.72
CA GLU A 186 3.32 0.49 18.15
C GLU A 186 2.61 1.69 18.78
N ALA A 187 2.60 2.85 18.12
CA ALA A 187 1.90 4.05 18.60
C ALA A 187 0.40 3.81 18.74
N LEU A 188 -0.25 3.24 17.71
CA LEU A 188 -1.68 2.89 17.74
C LEU A 188 -1.99 1.82 18.79
N ARG A 189 -1.11 0.82 18.96
CA ARG A 189 -1.29 -0.23 19.97
C ARG A 189 -1.32 0.35 21.37
N HIS A 190 -0.37 1.22 21.69
CA HIS A 190 -0.30 1.86 23.00
C HIS A 190 -1.54 2.68 23.32
N LEU A 191 -2.08 3.36 22.30
CA LEU A 191 -3.34 4.08 22.40
C LEU A 191 -4.51 3.14 22.69
N ILE A 192 -4.68 2.08 21.89
CA ILE A 192 -5.78 1.12 22.02
C ILE A 192 -5.75 0.40 23.38
N LEU A 193 -4.57 -0.02 23.84
CA LEU A 193 -4.42 -0.69 25.14
C LEU A 193 -4.79 0.26 26.29
N LYS A 194 -4.32 1.51 26.25
CA LYS A 194 -4.62 2.50 27.28
C LYS A 194 -6.11 2.84 27.35
N GLU A 195 -6.75 3.02 26.21
CA GLU A 195 -8.19 3.31 26.13
C GLU A 195 -9.06 2.10 26.51
N GLY A 196 -8.54 0.88 26.35
CA GLY A 196 -9.18 -0.36 26.80
C GLY A 196 -9.10 -0.61 28.31
N GLU A 197 -8.07 -0.09 29.00
CA GLU A 197 -7.91 -0.18 30.46
C GLU A 197 -8.75 0.84 31.23
N GLU A 198 -9.17 1.94 30.59
CA GLU A 198 -9.97 3.02 31.17
C GLU A 198 -11.51 2.77 31.08
N ARG A 199 -11.95 1.64 30.53
CA ARG A 199 -13.38 1.22 30.43
C ARG A 199 -13.75 0.12 31.43
#